data_AF-A0A835NKM1-F1
#
_entry.id   AF-A0A835NKM1-F1
#
_cell.length_a   1.000
_cell.length_b   1.000
_cell.length_c   1.000
_cell.angle_alpha   90.00
_cell.angle_beta   90.00
_cell.angle_gamma   90.00
#
_symmetry.space_group_name_H-M   'P 1'
#
loop_
_entity.id
_entity.type
_entity.pdbx_description
1 polymer ?
#
loop_
_entity_poly.entity_id
_entity_poly.type
_entity_poly.pdbx_seq_one_letter_code
_entity_poly.pdbx_strand_id
1 'polypeptide(L)'
;KTKTVTRKKYDRIVQLLNGSESSSTDNAKFKFWVKSKGFQLGNSDEVSGGAGGGKQVLYVPVKTTDGVGVDEKLSLRRVAVVEDFFDIIYSMHVETGPNGEQIRKHAGQKRTYKAISETYAFLPREAVTRFLMSCSECQKRMHLNPDGADHKGSVSAK
;
A
#
# COMPACT_ATOMS: atom_id res chain seq x y z
N LYS A 1 4.88 -11.77 12.55
CA LYS A 1 3.57 -11.22 12.11
C LYS A 1 3.66 -9.70 12.06
N THR A 2 3.37 -9.07 10.92
CA THR A 2 3.39 -7.60 10.79
C THR A 2 2.32 -7.01 11.70
N LYS A 3 2.69 -6.02 12.54
CA LYS A 3 1.70 -5.30 13.35
C LYS A 3 0.87 -4.43 12.41
N THR A 4 -0.44 -4.32 12.63
CA THR A 4 -1.34 -3.48 11.83
C THR A 4 -1.78 -2.24 12.59
N VAL A 5 -2.26 -1.24 11.85
CA VAL A 5 -2.75 0.03 12.39
C VAL A 5 -4.22 0.18 12.02
N THR A 6 -5.10 0.18 13.01
CA THR A 6 -6.53 0.48 12.83
C THR A 6 -6.76 1.98 12.77
N ARG A 7 -7.94 2.43 12.31
CA ARG A 7 -8.30 3.86 12.30
C ARG A 7 -8.15 4.49 13.69
N LYS A 8 -8.71 3.84 14.71
CA LYS A 8 -8.59 4.28 16.11
C LYS A 8 -7.14 4.41 16.57
N LYS A 9 -6.24 3.51 16.13
CA LYS A 9 -4.80 3.61 16.48
C LYS A 9 -4.15 4.75 15.70
N TYR A 10 -4.49 4.91 14.43
CA TYR A 10 -4.01 6.00 13.58
C TYR A 10 -4.34 7.36 14.21
N ASP A 11 -5.62 7.61 14.54
CA ASP A 11 -6.08 8.86 15.13
C ASP A 11 -5.38 9.14 16.47
N ARG A 12 -5.16 8.10 17.27
CA ARG A 12 -4.42 8.21 18.53
C ARG A 12 -2.95 8.58 18.33
N ILE A 13 -2.30 8.06 17.29
CA ILE A 13 -0.93 8.46 16.95
C ILE A 13 -0.91 9.93 16.53
N VAL A 14 -1.88 10.34 15.70
CA VAL A 14 -2.03 11.75 15.28
C VAL A 14 -2.22 12.67 16.49
N GLN A 15 -3.13 12.33 17.41
CA GLN A 15 -3.36 13.10 18.64
C GLN A 15 -2.11 13.19 19.52
N LEU A 16 -1.33 12.09 19.61
CA LEU A 16 -0.07 12.07 20.35
C LEU A 16 0.98 12.98 19.71
N LEU A 17 1.10 12.96 18.39
CA LEU A 17 2.07 13.77 17.65
C LEU A 17 1.69 15.26 17.61
N ASN A 18 0.39 15.60 17.63
CA ASN A 18 -0.10 16.98 17.78
C ASN A 18 0.03 17.52 19.22
N GLY A 19 0.47 16.72 20.19
CA GLY A 19 0.55 17.13 21.60
C GLY A 19 -0.79 17.18 22.33
N SER A 20 -1.87 16.72 21.71
CA SER A 20 -3.24 16.71 22.27
C SER A 20 -3.57 15.49 23.16
N GLU A 21 -2.75 14.43 23.14
CA GLU A 21 -2.91 13.29 24.06
C GLU A 21 -2.47 13.67 25.48
N SER A 22 -3.30 13.34 26.46
CA SER A 22 -2.99 13.55 27.87
C SER A 22 -1.68 12.84 28.28
N SER A 23 -0.82 13.55 29.03
CA SER A 23 0.44 13.04 29.57
C SER A 23 0.21 12.06 30.73
N SER A 24 -0.56 11.00 30.49
CA SER A 24 -0.74 9.90 31.45
C SER A 24 0.34 8.83 31.26
N THR A 25 0.80 8.26 32.39
CA THR A 25 1.79 7.18 32.46
C THR A 25 1.26 5.86 31.91
N ASP A 26 -0.07 5.67 31.92
CA ASP A 26 -0.75 4.46 31.45
C ASP A 26 -0.46 4.14 29.97
N ASN A 27 -0.05 5.15 29.19
CA ASN A 27 0.20 5.04 27.76
C ASN A 27 1.69 4.86 27.39
N ALA A 28 2.58 4.59 28.34
CA ALA A 28 4.04 4.54 28.13
C ALA A 28 4.47 3.55 27.03
N LYS A 29 3.90 2.33 26.99
CA LYS A 29 4.21 1.34 25.94
C LYS A 29 3.82 1.82 24.54
N PHE A 30 2.69 2.51 24.44
CA PHE A 30 2.22 3.10 23.19
C PHE A 30 3.14 4.23 22.75
N LYS A 31 3.45 5.18 23.64
CA LYS A 31 4.40 6.29 23.39
C LYS A 31 5.77 5.78 22.94
N PHE A 32 6.30 4.77 23.64
CA PHE A 32 7.56 4.14 23.27
C PHE A 32 7.49 3.50 21.88
N TRP A 33 6.41 2.77 21.57
CA TRP A 33 6.23 2.17 20.25
C TRP A 33 6.12 3.23 19.14
N VAL A 34 5.37 4.32 19.36
CA VAL A 34 5.25 5.43 18.41
C VAL A 34 6.61 6.07 18.15
N LYS A 35 7.36 6.39 19.21
CA LYS A 35 8.71 6.95 19.12
C LYS A 35 9.69 5.99 18.45
N SER A 36 9.66 4.71 18.81
CA SER A 36 10.54 3.66 18.27
C SER A 36 10.30 3.41 16.78
N LYS A 37 9.05 3.55 16.30
CA LYS A 37 8.72 3.44 14.87
C LYS A 37 8.98 4.73 14.09
N GLY A 38 9.20 5.85 14.76
CA GLY A 38 9.49 7.12 14.11
C GLY A 38 8.30 7.66 13.33
N PHE A 39 7.08 7.55 13.86
CA PHE A 39 5.92 8.14 13.19
C PHE A 39 6.07 9.65 13.08
N GLN A 40 5.72 10.17 11.92
CA GLN A 40 5.77 11.59 11.60
C GLN A 40 4.45 12.02 10.95
N LEU A 41 4.01 13.23 11.25
CA LEU A 41 2.89 13.87 10.57
C LEU A 41 3.42 14.55 9.31
N GLY A 42 2.85 14.22 8.16
CA GLY A 42 3.02 14.99 6.93
C GLY A 42 1.76 15.79 6.63
N ASN A 43 1.94 16.98 6.07
CA ASN A 43 0.85 17.74 5.48
C ASN A 43 0.46 17.06 4.16
N SER A 44 -0.83 16.73 4.02
CA SER A 44 -1.39 16.34 2.73
C SER A 44 -1.57 17.59 1.87
N ASP A 45 -0.46 18.23 1.49
CA ASP A 45 -0.50 19.30 0.50
C ASP A 45 -0.29 18.69 -0.88
N GLU A 46 -1.13 19.11 -1.84
CA GLU A 46 -0.93 19.13 -3.30
C GLU A 46 -2.29 19.05 -4.04
N VAL A 47 -3.30 19.84 -3.61
CA VAL A 47 -4.16 20.63 -4.53
C VAL A 47 -5.05 21.61 -3.75
N SER A 48 -4.86 22.89 -4.04
CA SER A 48 -5.76 24.02 -3.78
C SER A 48 -5.86 24.56 -2.33
N GLY A 49 -5.37 25.80 -2.18
CA GLY A 49 -5.53 26.62 -0.99
C GLY A 49 -7.00 26.79 -0.60
N GLY A 50 -7.27 26.53 0.67
CA GLY A 50 -8.55 26.78 1.31
C GLY A 50 -8.48 26.37 2.78
N ALA A 51 -8.78 27.32 3.67
CA ALA A 51 -8.83 27.10 5.11
C ALA A 51 -9.72 25.90 5.48
N GLY A 52 -9.22 24.99 6.32
CA GLY A 52 -10.04 24.00 7.02
C GLY A 52 -9.53 22.56 6.91
N GLY A 53 -8.82 22.08 7.95
CA GLY A 53 -8.77 20.66 8.30
C GLY A 53 -8.15 19.73 7.25
N GLY A 54 -6.95 20.04 6.74
CA GLY A 54 -6.20 19.13 5.88
C GLY A 54 -6.05 17.75 6.51
N LYS A 55 -6.41 16.70 5.76
CA LYS A 55 -6.31 15.30 6.24
C LYS A 55 -4.86 15.02 6.64
N GLN A 56 -4.61 14.81 7.93
CA GLN A 56 -3.26 14.53 8.43
C GLN A 56 -2.83 13.13 7.98
N VAL A 57 -1.65 13.03 7.34
CA VAL A 57 -1.11 11.76 6.84
C VAL A 57 0.07 11.32 7.70
N LEU A 58 0.03 10.08 8.23
CA LEU A 58 1.14 9.51 8.99
C LEU A 58 2.15 8.84 8.06
N TYR A 59 3.42 9.09 8.35
CA TYR A 59 4.56 8.48 7.69
C TYR A 59 5.47 7.78 8.70
N VAL A 60 6.23 6.80 8.22
CA VAL A 60 7.35 6.20 8.96
C VAL A 60 8.60 6.11 8.08
N PRO A 61 9.80 6.32 8.65
CA PRO A 61 11.05 6.14 7.94
C PRO A 61 11.29 4.67 7.64
N VAL A 62 11.77 4.38 6.43
CA VAL A 62 12.25 3.07 6.04
C VAL A 62 13.72 3.20 5.65
N LYS A 63 14.57 2.42 6.33
CA LYS A 63 15.98 2.28 5.95
C LYS A 63 16.07 1.37 4.74
N THR A 64 16.46 1.92 3.60
CA THR A 64 16.99 1.14 2.47
C THR A 64 18.39 0.66 2.87
N THR A 65 18.65 -0.64 2.71
CA THR A 65 19.91 -1.28 3.14
C THR A 65 21.02 -1.19 2.09
N ASP A 66 20.77 -0.51 0.98
CA ASP A 66 21.71 -0.38 -0.13
C ASP A 66 22.69 0.76 0.20
N GLY A 67 23.81 0.37 0.81
CA GLY A 67 24.82 1.28 1.33
C GLY A 67 25.61 2.06 0.28
N VAL A 68 26.46 2.94 0.82
CA VAL A 68 27.45 3.83 0.21
C VAL A 68 26.94 5.25 -0.09
N GLY A 69 27.17 6.13 0.90
CA GLY A 69 27.65 7.50 0.67
C GLY A 69 26.62 8.58 0.36
N VAL A 70 26.43 9.47 1.35
CA VAL A 70 26.09 10.90 1.18
C VAL A 70 24.76 11.23 0.51
N ASP A 71 23.66 10.80 1.12
CA ASP A 71 22.47 11.60 1.49
C ASP A 71 21.54 10.61 2.17
N GLU A 72 21.51 10.60 3.51
CA GLU A 72 20.69 9.67 4.30
C GLU A 72 19.21 10.09 4.24
N LYS A 73 18.66 10.18 3.03
CA LYS A 73 17.28 10.49 2.74
C LYS A 73 16.44 9.30 3.16
N LEU A 74 16.10 9.26 4.44
CA LEU A 74 15.14 8.33 5.00
C LEU A 74 13.89 8.36 4.11
N SER A 75 13.67 7.28 3.36
CA SER A 75 12.50 7.18 2.50
C SER A 75 11.28 6.99 3.39
N LEU A 76 10.40 7.98 3.41
CA LEU A 76 9.17 7.94 4.18
C LEU A 76 8.12 7.10 3.45
N ARG A 77 7.44 6.22 4.19
CA ARG A 77 6.30 5.46 3.69
C ARG A 77 5.03 5.83 4.45
N ARG A 78 3.93 5.93 3.73
CA ARG A 78 2.61 6.23 4.30
C ARG A 78 2.13 5.06 5.15
N VAL A 79 1.54 5.34 6.30
CA VAL A 79 0.96 4.31 7.17
C VAL A 79 -0.35 3.83 6.57
N ALA A 80 -0.43 2.56 6.19
CA ALA A 80 -1.68 1.94 5.77
C ALA A 80 -2.54 1.62 6.99
N VAL A 81 -3.82 1.98 6.88
CA VAL A 81 -4.85 1.70 7.88
C VAL A 81 -5.60 0.44 7.46
N VAL A 82 -5.89 -0.45 8.42
CA VAL A 82 -6.51 -1.76 8.16
C VAL A 82 -7.79 -1.62 7.35
N GLU A 83 -8.60 -0.65 7.71
CA GLU A 83 -9.89 -0.33 7.12
C GLU A 83 -9.74 0.14 5.66
N ASP A 84 -8.59 0.70 5.29
CA ASP A 84 -8.30 1.22 3.95
C ASP A 84 -7.52 0.20 3.08
N PHE A 85 -7.20 -0.99 3.59
CA PHE A 85 -6.38 -1.96 2.84
C PHE A 85 -6.97 -2.29 1.47
N PHE A 86 -8.29 -2.47 1.39
CA PHE A 86 -8.95 -2.77 0.13
C PHE A 86 -8.75 -1.63 -0.88
N ASP A 87 -9.09 -0.40 -0.49
CA ASP A 87 -9.01 0.78 -1.36
C ASP A 87 -7.56 1.05 -1.82
N ILE A 88 -6.60 0.94 -0.91
CA ILE A 88 -5.18 1.10 -1.20
C ILE A 88 -4.71 0.07 -2.23
N ILE A 89 -5.03 -1.21 -2.02
CA ILE A 89 -4.60 -2.28 -2.94
C ILE A 89 -5.31 -2.11 -4.28
N TYR A 90 -6.61 -1.82 -4.28
CA TYR A 90 -7.40 -1.61 -5.48
C TYR A 90 -6.85 -0.46 -6.33
N SER A 91 -6.58 0.70 -5.74
CA SER A 91 -6.05 1.86 -6.48
C SER A 91 -4.66 1.61 -7.07
N MET A 92 -3.83 0.80 -6.41
CA MET A 92 -2.49 0.41 -6.91
C MET A 92 -2.53 -0.76 -7.91
N HIS A 93 -3.63 -1.50 -7.93
CA HIS A 93 -3.81 -2.66 -8.78
C HIS A 93 -4.49 -2.34 -10.10
N VAL A 94 -5.51 -1.48 -10.05
CA VAL A 94 -6.30 -1.03 -11.21
C VAL A 94 -5.77 0.33 -11.64
N GLU A 95 -5.11 0.40 -12.79
CA GLU A 95 -4.64 1.68 -13.33
C GLU A 95 -5.82 2.50 -13.82
N THR A 96 -6.01 3.71 -13.28
CA THR A 96 -6.96 4.67 -13.84
C THR A 96 -6.25 5.40 -14.98
N GLY A 97 -6.86 5.44 -16.16
CA GLY A 97 -6.29 6.11 -17.32
C GLY A 97 -6.13 7.62 -17.10
N PRO A 98 -5.32 8.30 -17.94
CA PRO A 98 -5.04 9.74 -17.81
C PRO A 98 -6.29 10.64 -17.84
N ASN A 99 -7.43 10.13 -18.31
CA ASN A 99 -8.70 10.86 -18.42
C ASN A 99 -9.74 10.45 -17.36
N GLY A 100 -9.35 9.72 -16.31
CA GLY A 100 -10.31 9.18 -15.34
C GLY A 100 -11.15 8.00 -15.87
N GLU A 101 -10.99 7.64 -17.15
CA GLU A 101 -11.52 6.38 -17.68
C GLU A 101 -10.82 5.22 -16.98
N GLN A 102 -11.60 4.34 -16.36
CA GLN A 102 -11.14 3.04 -15.90
C GLN A 102 -10.82 2.17 -17.11
N ILE A 103 -9.69 2.45 -17.76
CA ILE A 103 -9.08 1.52 -18.70
C ILE A 103 -8.82 0.27 -17.86
N ARG A 104 -9.52 -0.84 -18.17
CA ARG A 104 -9.49 -2.11 -17.43
C ARG A 104 -8.13 -2.83 -17.52
N LYS A 105 -7.03 -2.12 -17.24
CA LYS A 105 -5.66 -2.60 -17.25
C LYS A 105 -5.23 -2.76 -15.79
N HIS A 106 -5.11 -4.02 -15.41
CA HIS A 106 -4.56 -4.41 -14.11
C HIS A 106 -3.04 -4.38 -14.21
N ALA A 107 -2.37 -3.70 -13.28
CA ALA A 107 -0.93 -3.47 -13.26
C ALA A 107 -0.08 -4.77 -13.21
N GLY A 108 -0.72 -5.91 -12.92
CA GLY A 108 -0.08 -7.22 -12.76
C GLY A 108 0.47 -7.41 -11.34
N GLN A 109 0.52 -8.66 -10.89
CA GLN A 109 0.86 -9.00 -9.49
C GLN A 109 2.17 -8.38 -9.02
N LYS A 110 3.26 -8.56 -9.78
CA LYS A 110 4.60 -8.07 -9.42
C LYS A 110 4.63 -6.54 -9.26
N ARG A 111 3.95 -5.82 -10.16
CA ARG A 111 3.92 -4.35 -10.14
C ARG A 111 3.13 -3.81 -8.96
N THR A 112 1.97 -4.40 -8.66
CA THR A 112 1.17 -4.05 -7.48
C THR A 112 1.96 -4.25 -6.18
N TYR A 113 2.66 -5.38 -6.03
CA TYR A 113 3.50 -5.61 -4.84
C TYR A 113 4.59 -4.55 -4.69
N LYS A 114 5.31 -4.25 -5.77
CA LYS A 114 6.39 -3.26 -5.77
C LYS A 114 5.86 -1.89 -5.36
N ALA A 115 4.81 -1.41 -6.05
CA ALA A 115 4.20 -0.11 -5.76
C ALA A 115 3.74 0.00 -4.30
N ILE A 116 3.00 -0.99 -3.79
CA ILE A 116 2.55 -1.00 -2.39
C ILE A 116 3.74 -1.00 -1.43
N SER A 117 4.75 -1.83 -1.68
CA SER A 117 5.92 -1.93 -0.81
C SER A 117 6.75 -0.65 -0.77
N GLU A 118 6.76 0.12 -1.87
CA GLU A 118 7.49 1.38 -1.97
C GLU A 118 6.73 2.53 -1.29
N THR A 119 5.40 2.57 -1.43
CA THR A 119 4.57 3.68 -0.94
C THR A 119 4.08 3.51 0.50
N TYR A 120 3.76 2.28 0.93
CA TYR A 120 3.05 2.03 2.18
C TYR A 120 3.86 1.22 3.19
N ALA A 121 3.64 1.52 4.47
CA ALA A 121 4.06 0.75 5.63
C ALA A 121 2.84 0.17 6.35
N PHE A 122 3.05 -0.85 7.18
CA PHE A 122 1.99 -1.53 7.94
C PHE A 122 0.90 -2.20 7.10
N LEU A 123 1.14 -2.42 5.80
CA LEU A 123 0.27 -3.21 4.92
C LEU A 123 0.85 -4.64 4.80
N PRO A 124 0.23 -5.66 5.42
CA PRO A 124 0.76 -7.03 5.41
C PRO A 124 0.73 -7.66 4.02
N ARG A 125 1.76 -8.46 3.71
CA ARG A 125 1.84 -9.18 2.44
C ARG A 125 0.65 -10.12 2.24
N GLU A 126 0.16 -10.76 3.30
CA GLU A 126 -0.99 -11.67 3.21
C GLU A 126 -2.27 -10.98 2.72
N ALA A 127 -2.46 -9.70 3.08
CA ALA A 127 -3.60 -8.92 2.61
C ALA A 127 -3.52 -8.66 1.10
N VAL A 128 -2.34 -8.28 0.60
CA VAL A 128 -2.08 -8.09 -0.84
C VAL A 128 -2.27 -9.40 -1.60
N THR A 129 -1.71 -10.51 -1.10
CA THR A 129 -1.86 -11.82 -1.73
C THR A 129 -3.32 -12.21 -1.87
N ARG A 130 -4.08 -12.12 -0.77
CA ARG A 130 -5.50 -12.50 -0.76
C ARG A 130 -6.33 -11.65 -1.72
N PHE A 131 -6.06 -10.34 -1.78
CA PHE A 131 -6.74 -9.45 -2.72
C PHE A 131 -6.45 -9.85 -4.18
N LEU A 132 -5.18 -10.00 -4.54
CA LEU A 132 -4.78 -10.33 -5.92
C LEU A 132 -5.30 -11.70 -6.35
N MET A 133 -5.29 -12.68 -5.44
CA MET A 133 -5.87 -14.00 -5.69
C MET A 133 -7.39 -13.98 -5.83
N SER A 134 -8.09 -13.02 -5.22
CA SER A 134 -9.55 -12.87 -5.32
C SER A 134 -9.99 -12.00 -6.51
N CYS A 135 -9.04 -11.44 -7.27
CA CYS A 135 -9.35 -10.59 -8.41
C CYS A 135 -9.82 -11.44 -9.59
N SER A 136 -11.13 -11.46 -9.84
CA SER A 136 -11.78 -12.30 -10.87
C SER A 136 -11.23 -12.06 -12.27
N GLU A 137 -10.86 -10.82 -12.60
CA GLU A 137 -10.30 -10.44 -13.91
C GLU A 137 -8.88 -10.98 -14.10
N CYS A 138 -8.06 -10.96 -13.06
CA CYS A 138 -6.73 -11.55 -13.08
C CYS A 138 -6.79 -13.09 -13.05
N GLN A 139 -7.72 -13.68 -12.27
CA GLN A 139 -7.90 -15.13 -12.22
C GLN A 139 -8.29 -15.72 -13.59
N LYS A 140 -9.19 -15.06 -14.33
CA LYS A 140 -9.57 -15.51 -15.69
C LYS A 140 -8.36 -15.63 -16.62
N ARG A 141 -7.43 -14.68 -16.60
CA ARG A 141 -6.22 -14.74 -17.42
C ARG A 141 -5.24 -15.84 -17.01
N MET A 142 -5.27 -16.27 -15.74
CA MET A 142 -4.41 -17.37 -15.25
C MET A 142 -4.96 -18.75 -15.63
N HIS A 143 -6.27 -18.89 -15.84
CA HIS A 143 -6.92 -20.15 -16.23
C HIS A 143 -7.23 -20.27 -17.73
N LEU A 144 -7.02 -19.21 -18.53
CA LEU A 144 -7.16 -19.23 -19.99
C LEU A 144 -5.89 -19.70 -20.71
N ASN A 145 -5.29 -20.81 -20.24
CA ASN A 145 -4.42 -21.63 -21.07
C ASN A 145 -4.61 -23.12 -20.78
N PRO A 146 -5.61 -23.75 -21.42
CA PRO A 146 -5.47 -25.12 -21.83
C PRO A 146 -6.00 -25.30 -23.26
N ASP A 147 -5.39 -24.68 -24.27
CA ASP A 147 -5.51 -25.20 -25.65
C ASP A 147 -4.39 -24.68 -26.55
N GLY A 148 -3.33 -25.48 -26.65
CA GLY A 148 -2.45 -25.53 -27.82
C GLY A 148 -2.52 -26.96 -28.33
N ALA A 149 -3.60 -27.26 -29.05
CA ALA A 149 -4.02 -28.59 -29.46
C ALA A 149 -2.94 -29.43 -30.17
N ASP A 150 -2.65 -30.59 -29.57
CA ASP A 150 -2.28 -31.81 -30.29
C ASP A 150 -3.46 -32.22 -31.19
N HIS A 151 -3.37 -31.96 -32.50
CA HIS A 151 -4.18 -32.66 -33.50
C HIS A 151 -3.27 -33.44 -34.44
N LYS A 152 -3.20 -34.74 -34.15
CA LYS A 152 -2.74 -35.79 -35.04
C LYS A 152 -3.63 -35.87 -36.28
N GLY A 153 -3.01 -35.71 -37.46
CA GLY A 153 -3.30 -36.51 -38.65
C GLY A 153 -4.31 -35.97 -39.66
N SER A 154 -3.80 -35.61 -40.84
CA SER A 154 -4.41 -36.01 -42.11
C SER A 154 -3.38 -35.97 -43.24
N VAL A 155 -3.17 -37.16 -43.80
CA VAL A 155 -2.52 -37.47 -45.07
C VAL A 155 -2.92 -36.49 -46.16
N SER A 156 -1.97 -36.04 -46.98
CA SER A 156 -2.28 -35.77 -48.39
C SER A 156 -1.05 -35.89 -49.27
N ALA A 157 -1.17 -36.79 -50.24
CA ALA A 157 -0.22 -37.05 -51.30
C ALA A 157 -0.08 -35.87 -52.27
N LYS A 158 1.13 -35.69 -52.81
CA LYS A 158 1.38 -35.54 -54.25
C LYS A 158 2.85 -35.73 -54.56
#